data_AF-X1DP97-F1
#
_entry.id   AF-X1DP97-F1
#
_cell.length_a   1.000
_cell.length_b   1.000
_cell.length_c   1.000
_cell.angle_alpha   90.00
_cell.angle_beta   90.00
_cell.angle_gamma   90.00
#
_symmetry.space_group_name_H-M   'P 1'
#
loop_
_entity.id
_entity.type
_entity.pdbx_description
1 polymer ?
#
loop_
_entity_poly.entity_id
_entity_poly.type
_entity_poly.pdbx_seq_one_letter_code
_entity_poly.pdbx_strand_id
1 'polypeptide(L)'
;IYSVCYCTMAPLTHDGGMSEALIDLSEFEIPILILPMPCAGSTGPASLYSNIAMGNAEALSAVVLFQMAHPGTPLIYGDASGSTEFSSGAFLEGSPEMVLMSAARGEMARFYGLPNTQAGCLTDANTPGP
;
A
#
# COMPACT_ATOMS: atom_id res chain seq x y z
N ILE A 1 0.03 21.49 -4.54
CA ILE A 1 0.22 20.21 -5.26
C ILE A 1 -0.37 19.15 -4.36
N TYR A 2 -1.49 18.56 -4.77
CA TYR A 2 -2.18 17.50 -4.01
C TYR A 2 -1.77 16.16 -4.62
N SER A 3 -1.52 15.15 -3.80
CA SER A 3 -1.42 13.76 -4.26
C SER A 3 -2.72 13.05 -3.95
N VAL A 4 -3.19 12.20 -4.84
CA VAL A 4 -4.34 11.32 -4.60
C VAL A 4 -3.86 9.94 -4.17
N CYS A 5 -4.56 9.30 -3.24
CA CYS A 5 -4.23 7.95 -2.79
C CYS A 5 -4.98 6.93 -3.64
N TYR A 6 -4.29 5.88 -4.09
CA TYR A 6 -4.83 4.70 -4.76
C TYR A 6 -4.52 3.47 -3.91
N CYS A 7 -5.53 2.95 -3.24
CA CYS A 7 -5.43 1.70 -2.47
C CYS A 7 -5.99 0.55 -3.31
N THR A 8 -5.21 -0.49 -3.49
CA THR A 8 -5.74 -1.77 -3.98
C THR A 8 -6.63 -2.41 -2.92
N MET A 9 -7.61 -3.20 -3.38
CA MET A 9 -8.41 -4.03 -2.50
C MET A 9 -7.71 -5.38 -2.33
N ALA A 10 -7.03 -5.55 -1.21
CA ALA A 10 -6.43 -6.82 -0.88
C ALA A 10 -7.53 -7.90 -0.66
N PRO A 11 -7.39 -9.11 -1.23
CA PRO A 11 -6.26 -9.57 -2.05
C PRO A 11 -6.42 -9.32 -3.56
N LEU A 12 -5.35 -8.79 -4.17
CA LEU A 12 -5.08 -8.77 -5.62
C LEU A 12 -6.18 -8.16 -6.50
N THR A 13 -6.90 -7.16 -5.98
CA THR A 13 -8.03 -6.54 -6.69
C THR A 13 -7.87 -5.03 -6.82
N HIS A 14 -8.29 -4.49 -7.96
CA HIS A 14 -8.45 -3.06 -8.19
C HIS A 14 -9.92 -2.69 -8.01
N ASP A 15 -10.22 -1.64 -7.25
CA ASP A 15 -11.58 -1.10 -7.20
C ASP A 15 -11.91 -0.39 -8.52
N GLY A 16 -13.06 -0.72 -9.10
CA GLY A 16 -13.47 -0.21 -10.42
C GLY A 16 -13.67 1.30 -10.41
N GLY A 17 -14.49 1.80 -9.49
CA GLY A 17 -14.77 3.24 -9.42
C GLY A 17 -13.54 4.08 -9.09
N MET A 18 -12.69 3.60 -8.17
CA MET A 18 -11.44 4.26 -7.82
C MET A 18 -10.43 4.25 -8.97
N SER A 19 -10.28 3.11 -9.66
CA SER A 19 -9.35 3.02 -10.79
C SER A 19 -9.77 3.91 -11.94
N GLU A 20 -11.05 3.90 -12.33
CA GLU A 20 -11.58 4.78 -13.37
C GLU A 20 -11.37 6.26 -13.01
N ALA A 21 -11.75 6.67 -11.78
CA ALA A 21 -11.60 8.04 -11.35
C ALA A 21 -10.12 8.50 -11.34
N LEU A 22 -9.19 7.64 -10.91
CA LEU A 22 -7.78 8.01 -10.85
C LEU A 22 -7.07 7.92 -12.21
N ILE A 23 -7.58 7.11 -13.14
CA ILE A 23 -7.18 7.14 -14.55
C ILE A 23 -7.59 8.49 -15.17
N ASP A 24 -8.80 8.98 -14.92
CA ASP A 24 -9.22 10.30 -15.41
C ASP A 24 -8.35 11.41 -14.80
N LEU A 25 -7.96 11.27 -13.53
CA LEU A 25 -7.11 12.25 -12.85
C LEU A 25 -5.64 12.22 -13.31
N SER A 26 -5.14 11.09 -13.82
CA SER A 26 -3.75 11.00 -14.31
C SER A 26 -3.48 11.86 -15.54
N GLU A 27 -4.52 12.24 -16.30
CA GLU A 27 -4.41 13.20 -17.42
C GLU A 27 -3.89 14.58 -16.99
N PHE A 28 -4.10 14.95 -15.73
CA PHE A 28 -3.68 16.22 -15.17
C PHE A 28 -2.31 16.16 -14.50
N GLU A 29 -1.55 15.07 -14.70
CA GLU A 29 -0.22 14.84 -14.11
C GLU A 29 -0.22 14.95 -12.57
N ILE A 30 -1.36 14.62 -11.94
CA ILE A 30 -1.48 14.62 -10.48
C ILE A 30 -0.73 13.41 -9.92
N PRO A 31 0.19 13.58 -8.94
CA PRO A 31 0.87 12.45 -8.32
C PRO A 31 -0.09 11.48 -7.63
N ILE A 32 0.02 10.20 -7.98
CA ILE A 32 -0.78 9.13 -7.38
C ILE A 32 0.09 8.35 -6.40
N LEU A 33 -0.33 8.32 -5.14
CA LEU A 33 0.22 7.45 -4.11
C LEU A 33 -0.43 6.07 -4.21
N ILE A 34 0.33 5.09 -4.67
CA ILE A 34 -0.07 3.68 -4.68
C ILE A 34 0.18 3.11 -3.27
N LEU A 35 -0.88 2.78 -2.53
CA LEU A 35 -0.80 2.38 -1.12
C LEU A 35 -1.56 1.07 -0.86
N PRO A 36 -1.02 -0.10 -1.25
CA PRO A 36 -1.57 -1.40 -0.85
C PRO A 36 -1.51 -1.59 0.67
N MET A 37 -2.54 -2.26 1.20
CA MET A 37 -2.72 -2.49 2.64
C MET A 37 -3.07 -3.95 2.98
N PRO A 38 -2.28 -4.95 2.53
CA PRO A 38 -2.56 -6.33 2.86
C PRO A 38 -2.33 -6.58 4.35
N CYS A 39 -3.32 -7.20 5.01
CA CYS A 39 -3.23 -7.57 6.41
C CYS A 39 -2.80 -9.03 6.55
N ALA A 40 -1.61 -9.26 7.11
CA ALA A 40 -1.06 -10.58 7.32
C ALA A 40 -1.94 -11.39 8.28
N GLY A 41 -2.55 -12.45 7.75
CA GLY A 41 -3.46 -13.33 8.51
C GLY A 41 -4.93 -12.93 8.41
N SER A 42 -5.28 -11.95 7.56
CA SER A 42 -6.68 -11.60 7.24
C SER A 42 -6.84 -11.45 5.72
N THR A 43 -6.65 -10.25 5.17
CA THR A 43 -6.77 -9.99 3.73
C THR A 43 -5.58 -10.48 2.92
N GLY A 44 -4.49 -10.87 3.59
CA GLY A 44 -3.34 -11.54 2.99
C GLY A 44 -2.84 -12.74 3.81
N PRO A 45 -1.86 -13.50 3.29
CA PRO A 45 -1.34 -14.69 3.94
C PRO A 45 -0.72 -14.37 5.31
N ALA A 46 -0.82 -15.29 6.27
CA ALA A 46 -0.25 -15.11 7.61
C ALA A 46 1.29 -15.04 7.64
N SER A 47 1.97 -15.54 6.60
CA SER A 47 3.42 -15.39 6.46
C SER A 47 3.76 -13.97 6.00
N LEU A 48 4.62 -13.28 6.75
CA LEU A 48 5.06 -11.92 6.39
C LEU A 48 5.68 -11.87 5.00
N TYR A 49 6.53 -12.84 4.63
CA TYR A 49 7.16 -12.88 3.32
C TYR A 49 6.12 -12.97 2.19
N SER A 50 5.14 -13.86 2.34
CA SER A 50 4.07 -14.02 1.35
C SER A 50 3.17 -12.79 1.30
N ASN A 51 2.91 -12.13 2.44
CA ASN A 51 2.15 -10.89 2.51
C ASN A 51 2.88 -9.74 1.81
N ILE A 52 4.18 -9.59 2.05
CA ILE A 52 5.06 -8.62 1.37
C ILE A 52 5.04 -8.85 -0.14
N ALA A 53 5.18 -10.09 -0.58
CA ALA A 53 5.16 -10.45 -2.00
C ALA A 53 3.81 -10.13 -2.66
N MET A 54 2.70 -10.39 -1.95
CA MET A 54 1.36 -10.06 -2.42
C MET A 54 1.15 -8.55 -2.54
N GLY A 55 1.45 -7.78 -1.49
CA GLY A 55 1.39 -6.31 -1.53
C GLY A 55 2.29 -5.71 -2.61
N ASN A 56 3.42 -6.36 -2.91
CA ASN A 56 4.29 -6.00 -4.03
C ASN A 56 3.63 -6.18 -5.39
N ALA A 57 2.95 -7.31 -5.57
CA ALA A 57 2.21 -7.56 -6.80
C ALA A 57 1.11 -6.52 -7.01
N GLU A 58 0.38 -6.15 -5.95
CA GLU A 58 -0.64 -5.10 -5.98
C GLU A 58 -0.06 -3.72 -6.32
N ALA A 59 1.06 -3.35 -5.71
CA ALA A 59 1.71 -2.07 -6.04
C ALA A 59 2.14 -2.02 -7.51
N LEU A 60 2.78 -3.08 -8.00
CA LEU A 60 3.24 -3.15 -9.38
C LEU A 60 2.09 -3.21 -10.38
N SER A 61 0.98 -3.89 -10.06
CA SER A 61 -0.20 -3.90 -10.94
C SER A 61 -0.80 -2.51 -11.08
N ALA A 62 -0.84 -1.72 -10.00
CA ALA A 62 -1.25 -0.31 -10.05
C ALA A 62 -0.27 0.55 -10.85
N VAL A 63 1.04 0.32 -10.70
CA VAL A 63 2.06 1.01 -11.53
C VAL A 63 1.80 0.75 -13.01
N VAL A 64 1.61 -0.51 -13.38
CA VAL A 64 1.33 -0.88 -14.78
C VAL A 64 0.01 -0.25 -15.25
N LEU A 65 -1.05 -0.30 -14.44
CA LEU A 65 -2.35 0.27 -14.78
C LEU A 65 -2.24 1.74 -15.17
N PHE A 66 -1.63 2.57 -14.32
CA PHE A 66 -1.53 4.01 -14.57
C PHE A 66 -0.55 4.36 -15.68
N GLN A 67 0.57 3.64 -15.80
CA GLN A 67 1.51 3.86 -16.92
C GLN A 67 0.93 3.41 -18.26
N MET A 68 0.04 2.42 -18.29
CA MET A 68 -0.67 1.98 -19.49
C MET A 68 -1.78 2.95 -19.89
N ALA A 69 -2.47 3.54 -18.91
CA ALA A 69 -3.50 4.55 -19.16
C ALA A 69 -2.88 5.86 -19.67
N HIS A 70 -1.88 6.39 -18.95
CA HIS A 70 -1.20 7.64 -19.28
C HIS A 70 0.31 7.51 -18.98
N PRO A 71 1.12 7.19 -20.00
CA PRO A 71 2.56 7.05 -19.83
C PRO A 71 3.20 8.31 -19.25
N GLY A 72 4.01 8.15 -18.20
CA GLY A 72 4.64 9.28 -17.50
C GLY A 72 3.86 9.79 -16.29
N THR A 73 2.71 9.17 -15.95
CA THR A 73 1.97 9.48 -14.72
C THR A 73 2.92 9.48 -13.51
N PRO A 74 2.95 10.54 -12.70
CA PRO A 74 3.79 10.57 -11.51
C PRO A 74 3.24 9.63 -10.44
N LEU A 75 4.02 8.61 -10.08
CA LEU A 75 3.62 7.59 -9.11
C LEU A 75 4.54 7.60 -7.89
N ILE A 76 3.94 7.44 -6.71
CA ILE A 76 4.64 7.26 -5.44
C ILE A 76 4.32 5.85 -4.95
N TYR A 77 5.36 5.09 -4.66
CA TYR A 77 5.23 3.75 -4.13
C TYR A 77 5.06 3.82 -2.61
N GLY A 78 4.01 3.20 -2.09
CA GLY A 78 3.81 3.12 -0.67
C GLY A 78 3.35 1.78 -0.14
N ASP A 79 3.25 1.74 1.18
CA ASP A 79 2.81 0.59 1.94
C ASP A 79 2.13 1.06 3.23
N ALA A 80 1.02 0.41 3.55
CA ALA A 80 0.43 0.44 4.88
C ALA A 80 -0.03 -0.98 5.24
N SER A 81 0.90 -1.94 5.13
CA SER A 81 0.66 -3.33 5.52
C SER A 81 0.49 -3.43 7.04
N GLY A 82 -0.47 -4.25 7.49
CA GLY A 82 -0.67 -4.54 8.91
C GLY A 82 -0.73 -6.03 9.19
N SER A 83 -0.93 -6.39 10.46
CA SER A 83 -1.06 -7.77 10.91
C SER A 83 -2.34 -7.98 11.71
N THR A 84 -2.82 -9.23 11.75
CA THR A 84 -4.01 -9.57 12.52
C THR A 84 -3.64 -9.95 13.95
N GLU A 85 -4.30 -9.36 14.94
CA GLU A 85 -4.34 -9.91 16.30
C GLU A 85 -5.25 -11.14 16.32
N PHE A 86 -4.70 -12.35 16.31
CA PHE A 86 -5.51 -13.58 16.21
C PHE A 86 -6.51 -13.79 17.35
N SER A 87 -6.29 -13.19 18.52
CA SER A 87 -7.22 -13.32 19.65
C SER A 87 -8.48 -12.46 19.50
N SER A 88 -8.36 -11.26 18.94
CA SER A 88 -9.46 -10.28 18.85
C SER A 88 -9.99 -10.13 17.42
N GLY A 89 -9.19 -10.52 16.43
CA GLY A 89 -9.42 -10.22 15.02
C GLY A 89 -9.08 -8.77 14.64
N ALA A 90 -8.47 -7.99 15.55
CA ALA A 90 -8.12 -6.60 15.29
C ALA A 90 -7.02 -6.49 14.24
N PHE A 91 -7.08 -5.40 13.47
CA PHE A 91 -6.00 -4.97 12.59
C PHE A 91 -4.97 -4.19 13.41
N LEU A 92 -3.70 -4.58 13.28
CA LEU A 92 -2.59 -3.96 13.98
C LEU A 92 -1.65 -3.27 12.98
N GLU A 93 -1.34 -2.02 13.27
CA GLU A 93 -0.35 -1.20 12.56
C GLU A 93 0.80 -0.74 13.46
N GLY A 94 0.68 -0.88 14.78
CA GLY A 94 1.75 -0.61 15.75
C GLY A 94 2.66 -1.81 16.03
N SER A 95 2.54 -2.89 15.25
CA SER A 95 3.21 -4.17 15.50
C SER A 95 4.64 -4.23 14.93
N PRO A 96 5.55 -5.04 15.49
CA PRO A 96 6.88 -5.24 14.93
C PRO A 96 6.84 -5.87 13.51
N GLU A 97 5.81 -6.64 13.20
CA GLU A 97 5.55 -7.19 11.88
C GLU A 97 5.38 -6.08 10.83
N MET A 98 4.63 -5.02 11.16
CA MET A 98 4.43 -3.87 10.28
C MET A 98 5.76 -3.18 9.95
N VAL A 99 6.67 -3.04 10.93
CA VAL A 99 7.99 -2.44 10.72
C VAL A 99 8.81 -3.26 9.73
N LEU A 100 8.80 -4.60 9.87
CA LEU A 100 9.53 -5.50 8.97
C LEU A 100 8.97 -5.46 7.55
N MET A 101 7.64 -5.49 7.42
CA MET A 101 6.98 -5.40 6.12
C MET A 101 7.28 -4.05 5.46
N SER A 102 7.05 -2.94 6.15
CA SER A 102 7.30 -1.60 5.63
C SER A 102 8.76 -1.37 5.24
N ALA A 103 9.71 -1.90 6.02
CA ALA A 103 11.13 -1.83 5.65
C ALA A 103 11.42 -2.60 4.36
N ALA A 104 10.92 -3.83 4.22
CA ALA A 104 11.10 -4.62 3.01
C ALA A 104 10.44 -3.96 1.79
N ARG A 105 9.24 -3.42 1.95
CA ARG A 105 8.48 -2.72 0.91
C ARG A 105 9.18 -1.42 0.49
N GLY A 106 9.76 -0.69 1.44
CA GLY A 106 10.61 0.47 1.20
C GLY A 106 11.88 0.14 0.38
N GLU A 107 12.53 -0.99 0.65
CA GLU A 107 13.65 -1.46 -0.18
C GLU A 107 13.21 -1.81 -1.60
N MET A 108 12.01 -2.38 -1.77
CA MET A 108 11.46 -2.63 -3.10
C MET A 108 11.17 -1.33 -3.86
N ALA A 109 10.66 -0.29 -3.19
CA ALA A 109 10.49 1.03 -3.80
C ALA A 109 11.81 1.57 -4.38
N ARG A 110 12.90 1.45 -3.61
CA ARG A 110 14.26 1.82 -4.03
C ARG A 110 14.74 0.98 -5.21
N PHE A 111 14.48 -0.33 -5.18
CA PHE A 111 14.84 -1.24 -6.27
C PHE A 111 14.16 -0.87 -7.59
N TYR A 112 12.88 -0.45 -7.56
CA TYR A 112 12.16 0.02 -8.75
C TYR A 112 12.50 1.47 -9.16
N GLY A 113 13.29 2.19 -8.38
CA GLY A 113 13.61 3.60 -8.64
C GLY A 113 12.41 4.54 -8.45
N LEU A 114 11.42 4.17 -7.63
CA LEU A 114 10.22 4.97 -7.37
C LEU A 114 10.37 5.79 -6.08
N PRO A 115 9.75 6.99 -6.01
CA PRO A 115 9.58 7.70 -4.75
C PRO A 115 8.89 6.81 -3.72
N ASN A 116 9.37 6.83 -2.49
CA ASN A 116 8.92 5.94 -1.42
C ASN A 116 8.19 6.72 -0.31
N THR A 117 7.02 6.26 0.08
CA THR A 117 6.35 6.68 1.33
C THR A 117 5.78 5.47 2.04
N GLN A 118 6.12 5.27 3.31
CA GLN A 118 5.60 4.16 4.10
C GLN A 118 4.75 4.74 5.23
N ALA A 119 3.73 4.01 5.68
CA ALA A 119 2.97 4.42 6.83
C ALA A 119 3.89 4.56 8.06
N GLY A 120 3.62 5.56 8.91
CA GLY A 120 4.50 5.93 10.02
C GLY A 120 3.73 6.60 11.14
N CYS A 121 4.32 6.63 12.33
CA CYS A 121 3.67 7.11 13.56
C CYS A 121 2.36 6.38 13.90
N LEU A 122 2.28 5.09 13.55
CA LEU A 122 1.11 4.26 13.79
C LEU A 122 1.11 3.71 15.22
N THR A 123 -0.07 3.50 15.76
CA THR A 123 -0.28 2.93 17.10
C THR A 123 -1.62 2.23 17.16
N ASP A 124 -1.67 1.11 17.88
CA ASP A 124 -2.90 0.38 18.16
C ASP A 124 -3.57 0.85 19.47
N ALA A 125 -3.02 1.88 20.12
CA ALA A 125 -3.57 2.46 21.33
C ALA A 125 -4.83 3.29 21.04
N ASN A 126 -5.91 3.02 21.79
CA ASN A 126 -7.17 3.78 21.67
C ASN A 126 -7.11 5.21 22.22
N THR A 127 -6.07 5.52 23.00
CA THR A 127 -5.83 6.83 23.60
C THR A 127 -4.33 7.13 23.62
N PRO A 128 -3.91 8.41 23.56
CA PRO A 128 -2.51 8.77 23.73
C PRO A 128 -1.94 8.23 25.05
N GLY A 129 -0.70 7.76 25.01
CA GLY A 129 0.06 7.41 26.22
C GLY A 129 0.39 8.64 27.08
N PRO A 130 0.87 8.44 28.31
CA PRO A 130 1.35 9.52 29.17
C PRO A 130 2.53 10.28 28.56
#